data_AF-A0A2K9B1S8-F1
#
_entry.id   AF-A0A2K9B1S8-F1
#
_cell.length_a   1.000
_cell.length_b   1.000
_cell.length_c   1.000
_cell.angle_alpha   90.00
_cell.angle_beta   90.00
_cell.angle_gamma   90.00
#
_symmetry.space_group_name_H-M   'P 1'
#
loop_
_entity.id
_entity.type
_entity.pdbx_description
1 polymer ?
#
loop_
_entity_poly.entity_id
_entity_poly.type
_entity_poly.pdbx_seq_one_letter_code
_entity_poly.pdbx_strand_id
1 'polypeptide(L)'
;MVSTANAVCRTEPRGSTPSGAWEMLMNEIASMGSFPEASFAIGGQNVYRMRKSEDVGISDRWLERLRTLKPGIEELQRFFPTAAERDAAERREREGDEEELLYTPTPPERPVLIIESEINIIENPAFTHCTARDQIHDLANYLGDDLDEELLRGLCIIFIRSHVIEGEEKKRFILSHEWMHTMQHGSYNIAEMERLWWIEGSADWGAHKVVEGFTERDHKIEQFFDRQPDCSLTQHDYDAQTIFFWGEQTFGTDWGISLGMGGPEYLDAPHRAAQILPPEQWLDWAISQADHKITMPDGRDLPFNAKVELLDLAHSCKAAIEGPPLSVQLRELKFPEDSASLLTIDPQGAQLAYRAIDADDIGRPSSWTPITETVEIEPSSGNLLLAAIMPSGNDLNVQLKLESSDTSNCACHIGRWQEVATADSEAQDTFEGALEAIEMARAFVPPEELEELEKAKRMISSSDTKDRFRFRGAAEQIFELGGEGDVTYANEGPIVTFKGGGEFIIEDPHRIYGDKTEVNYYTYIHSGRWDIEDGKLKLDLQKFTYEATVEGPSSDGPQNISGSNKHTSYVGGGGDWIMSCEGSGVTLIPADIKERGPGKDAVLKAHE
;
A
#
# COMPACT_ATOMS: atom_id res chain seq x y z
N MET A 1 -7.91 -9.16 14.30
CA MET A 1 -9.34 -8.80 14.28
C MET A 1 -9.42 -7.31 14.50
N VAL A 2 -9.39 -6.54 13.42
CA VAL A 2 -9.54 -5.08 13.45
C VAL A 2 -11.03 -4.79 13.48
N SER A 3 -11.46 -3.94 14.42
CA SER A 3 -12.81 -3.42 14.47
C SER A 3 -13.04 -2.58 13.22
N THR A 4 -13.72 -3.12 12.23
CA THR A 4 -14.30 -2.37 11.11
C THR A 4 -15.40 -1.48 11.69
N ALA A 5 -15.03 -0.28 12.15
CA ALA A 5 -15.99 0.80 12.23
C ALA A 5 -16.48 0.98 10.79
N ASN A 6 -17.75 0.65 10.51
CA ASN A 6 -18.33 0.87 9.20
C ASN A 6 -18.26 2.37 8.93
N ALA A 7 -17.24 2.82 8.19
CA ALA A 7 -17.18 4.19 7.70
C ALA A 7 -18.47 4.44 6.91
N VAL A 8 -19.27 5.38 7.38
CA VAL A 8 -20.54 5.71 6.71
C VAL A 8 -20.17 6.51 5.47
N CYS A 9 -20.00 5.80 4.34
CA CYS A 9 -19.42 6.41 3.15
C CYS A 9 -20.30 7.42 2.46
N ARG A 10 -21.62 7.36 2.64
CA ARG A 10 -22.48 8.47 2.25
C ARG A 10 -22.68 9.34 3.46
N THR A 11 -22.32 10.62 3.36
CA THR A 11 -22.96 11.60 4.24
C THR A 11 -24.47 11.36 4.11
N GLU A 12 -25.15 11.10 5.23
CA GLU A 12 -26.59 10.87 5.17
C GLU A 12 -27.21 12.02 4.37
N PRO A 13 -28.01 11.73 3.32
CA PRO A 13 -28.65 12.80 2.59
C PRO A 13 -29.39 13.63 3.62
N ARG A 14 -29.04 14.92 3.71
CA ARG A 14 -29.72 15.85 4.62
C ARG A 14 -31.21 15.62 4.42
N GLY A 15 -31.90 15.29 5.51
CA GLY A 15 -33.33 15.01 5.46
C GLY A 15 -33.99 16.15 4.69
N SER A 16 -34.86 15.81 3.73
CA SER A 16 -35.60 16.82 2.98
C SER A 16 -36.18 17.82 3.96
N THR A 17 -35.93 19.11 3.75
CA THR A 17 -36.52 20.17 4.57
C THR A 17 -38.01 19.85 4.73
N PRO A 18 -38.52 19.65 5.97
CA PRO A 18 -39.92 19.32 6.17
C PRO A 18 -40.78 20.33 5.40
N SER A 19 -41.79 19.89 4.67
CA SER A 19 -42.56 20.79 3.79
C SER A 19 -43.09 22.04 4.52
N GLY A 20 -43.44 21.89 5.80
CA GLY A 20 -43.85 23.02 6.66
C GLY A 20 -42.72 24.00 7.01
N ALA A 21 -41.46 23.58 7.01
CA ALA A 21 -40.33 24.46 7.31
C ALA A 21 -40.05 25.44 6.16
N TRP A 22 -40.20 24.99 4.91
CA TRP A 22 -40.12 25.88 3.76
C TRP A 22 -41.23 26.93 3.75
N GLU A 23 -42.47 26.51 4.03
CA GLU A 23 -43.62 27.42 4.12
C GLU A 23 -43.44 28.46 5.25
N MET A 24 -42.96 28.03 6.42
CA MET A 24 -42.62 28.94 7.53
C MET A 24 -41.55 29.96 7.13
N LEU A 25 -40.50 29.52 6.44
CA LEU A 25 -39.45 30.39 5.95
C LEU A 25 -39.99 31.42 4.94
N MET A 26 -40.74 30.98 3.95
CA MET A 26 -41.35 31.89 2.97
C MET A 26 -42.30 32.91 3.62
N ASN A 27 -43.06 32.50 4.64
CA ASN A 27 -43.90 33.42 5.42
C ASN A 27 -43.08 34.43 6.23
N GLU A 28 -41.93 34.04 6.78
CA GLU A 28 -41.01 34.98 7.44
C GLU A 28 -40.51 36.02 6.45
N ILE A 29 -40.02 35.58 5.28
CA ILE A 29 -39.57 36.46 4.19
C ILE A 29 -40.69 37.43 3.80
N ALA A 30 -41.91 36.91 3.62
CA ALA A 30 -43.07 37.73 3.27
C ALA A 30 -43.36 38.85 4.29
N SER A 31 -43.04 38.62 5.56
CA SER A 31 -43.22 39.59 6.63
C SER A 31 -42.11 40.65 6.73
N MET A 32 -40.95 40.43 6.09
CA MET A 32 -39.80 41.34 6.23
C MET A 32 -40.02 42.67 5.50
N GLY A 33 -40.77 42.69 4.40
CA GLY A 33 -41.13 43.90 3.66
C GLY A 33 -40.40 44.03 2.32
N SER A 34 -39.84 45.20 2.02
CA SER A 34 -39.18 45.47 0.73
C SER A 34 -37.75 44.91 0.64
N PHE A 35 -37.30 44.67 -0.58
CA PHE A 35 -35.98 44.10 -0.93
C PHE A 35 -35.22 45.12 -1.80
N PRO A 36 -34.76 46.25 -1.24
CA PRO A 36 -34.04 47.25 -2.02
C PRO A 36 -32.78 46.64 -2.66
N GLU A 37 -32.51 47.04 -3.90
CA GLU A 37 -31.23 46.79 -4.56
C GLU A 37 -30.12 47.45 -3.73
N ALA A 38 -29.04 46.69 -3.48
CA ALA A 38 -27.87 47.24 -2.84
C ALA A 38 -27.14 48.18 -3.80
N SER A 39 -26.41 49.14 -3.25
CA SER A 39 -25.67 50.14 -4.05
C SER A 39 -24.42 49.58 -4.77
N PHE A 40 -24.33 48.26 -4.98
CA PHE A 40 -23.21 47.59 -5.63
C PHE A 40 -23.61 46.21 -6.19
N ALA A 41 -22.83 45.74 -7.16
CA ALA A 41 -22.85 44.40 -7.71
C ALA A 41 -21.50 43.69 -7.46
N ILE A 42 -21.47 42.37 -7.64
CA ILE A 42 -20.23 41.56 -7.70
C ILE A 42 -20.13 40.97 -9.09
N GLY A 43 -19.19 41.48 -9.90
CA GLY A 43 -19.16 41.20 -11.33
C GLY A 43 -20.49 41.55 -11.98
N GLY A 44 -21.15 40.57 -12.59
CA GLY A 44 -22.46 40.70 -13.21
C GLY A 44 -23.67 40.46 -12.29
N GLN A 45 -23.46 40.06 -11.03
CA GLN A 45 -24.55 39.73 -10.10
C GLN A 45 -25.01 40.96 -9.32
N ASN A 46 -26.23 41.43 -9.60
CA ASN A 46 -26.88 42.46 -8.79
C ASN A 46 -27.22 41.91 -7.40
N VAL A 47 -26.91 42.69 -6.37
CA VAL A 47 -27.10 42.30 -4.97
C VAL A 47 -28.37 42.94 -4.43
N TYR A 48 -29.23 42.14 -3.82
CA TYR A 48 -30.44 42.58 -3.13
C TYR A 48 -30.38 42.15 -1.68
N ARG A 49 -31.06 42.89 -0.81
CA ARG A 49 -31.04 42.63 0.63
C ARG A 49 -32.44 42.82 1.21
N MET A 50 -32.98 41.77 1.82
CA MET A 50 -34.25 41.84 2.53
C MET A 50 -34.06 41.86 4.03
N ARG A 51 -34.62 42.86 4.71
CA ARG A 51 -34.47 43.05 6.15
C ARG A 51 -35.84 43.22 6.78
N LYS A 52 -35.94 42.87 8.06
CA LYS A 52 -37.12 43.23 8.85
C LYS A 52 -37.31 44.74 8.82
N SER A 53 -38.57 45.17 8.79
CA SER A 53 -38.93 46.59 8.75
C SER A 53 -38.35 47.41 9.92
N GLU A 54 -38.15 46.77 11.08
CA GLU A 54 -37.53 47.40 12.27
C GLU A 54 -36.02 47.64 12.13
N ASP A 55 -35.34 46.95 11.22
CA ASP A 55 -33.91 47.07 10.97
C ASP A 55 -33.56 48.10 9.89
N VAL A 56 -34.58 48.72 9.27
CA VAL A 56 -34.40 49.74 8.24
C VAL A 56 -33.66 50.94 8.84
N GLY A 57 -32.50 51.28 8.26
CA GLY A 57 -31.64 52.38 8.72
C GLY A 57 -30.51 51.98 9.68
N ILE A 58 -30.47 50.73 10.14
CA ILE A 58 -29.32 50.17 10.87
C ILE A 58 -28.23 49.79 9.85
N SER A 59 -26.94 49.91 10.20
CA SER A 59 -25.84 49.43 9.34
C SER A 59 -26.04 47.94 8.99
N ASP A 60 -25.91 47.62 7.71
CA ASP A 60 -26.06 46.25 7.21
C ASP A 60 -24.71 45.54 7.21
N ARG A 61 -24.46 44.78 8.27
CA ARG A 61 -23.20 44.07 8.45
C ARG A 61 -22.99 42.98 7.40
N TRP A 62 -24.05 42.41 6.81
CA TRP A 62 -23.91 41.40 5.76
C TRP A 62 -23.48 42.02 4.44
N LEU A 63 -24.06 43.17 4.07
CA LEU A 63 -23.59 43.92 2.91
C LEU A 63 -22.18 44.48 3.11
N GLU A 64 -21.83 44.94 4.32
CA GLU A 64 -20.46 45.35 4.64
C GLU A 64 -19.47 44.19 4.48
N ARG A 65 -19.78 43.00 5.01
CA ARG A 65 -18.94 41.81 4.81
C ARG A 65 -18.84 41.44 3.35
N LEU A 66 -19.95 41.40 2.63
CA LEU A 66 -19.96 41.07 1.21
C LEU A 66 -19.06 42.04 0.41
N ARG A 67 -19.08 43.33 0.72
CA ARG A 67 -18.16 44.32 0.11
C ARG A 67 -16.70 44.02 0.38
N THR A 68 -16.36 43.47 1.54
CA THR A 68 -14.96 43.06 1.84
C THR A 68 -14.55 41.81 1.08
N LEU A 69 -15.48 40.90 0.78
CA LEU A 69 -15.23 39.65 0.05
C LEU A 69 -15.24 39.87 -1.47
N LYS A 70 -15.94 40.91 -1.94
CA LYS A 70 -16.13 41.24 -3.35
C LYS A 70 -14.86 41.08 -4.22
N PRO A 71 -13.68 41.62 -3.87
CA PRO A 71 -12.51 41.49 -4.74
C PRO A 71 -12.10 40.03 -5.00
N GLY A 72 -12.10 39.18 -3.96
CA GLY A 72 -11.75 37.76 -4.10
C GLY A 72 -12.83 36.98 -4.84
N ILE A 73 -14.10 37.31 -4.64
CA ILE A 73 -15.21 36.70 -5.40
C ILE A 73 -15.12 37.10 -6.88
N GLU A 74 -14.87 38.37 -7.19
CA GLU A 74 -14.71 38.84 -8.58
C GLU A 74 -13.48 38.23 -9.27
N GLU A 75 -12.43 37.90 -8.51
CA GLU A 75 -11.30 37.14 -9.03
C GLU A 75 -11.71 35.72 -9.43
N LEU A 76 -12.46 35.01 -8.57
CA LEU A 76 -13.01 33.69 -8.90
C LEU A 76 -13.96 33.73 -10.11
N GLN A 77 -14.82 34.75 -10.21
CA GLN A 77 -15.76 34.92 -11.33
C GLN A 77 -15.08 34.97 -12.70
N ARG A 78 -13.80 35.38 -12.78
CA ARG A 78 -13.07 35.44 -14.06
C ARG A 78 -12.82 34.08 -14.70
N PHE A 79 -12.88 33.02 -13.90
CA PHE A 79 -12.68 31.64 -14.35
C PHE A 79 -14.01 30.95 -14.69
N PHE A 80 -15.14 31.58 -14.38
CA PHE A 80 -16.43 31.13 -14.88
C PHE A 80 -16.64 31.60 -16.32
N PRO A 81 -17.49 30.90 -17.11
CA PRO A 81 -17.72 31.31 -18.48
C PRO A 81 -18.33 32.70 -18.58
N THR A 82 -18.09 33.38 -19.69
CA THR A 82 -18.53 34.75 -19.97
C THR A 82 -19.81 34.78 -20.81
N ALA A 83 -20.50 35.94 -20.84
CA ALA A 83 -21.63 36.15 -21.75
C ALA A 83 -21.22 35.95 -23.22
N ALA A 84 -20.01 36.35 -23.59
CA ALA A 84 -19.50 36.17 -24.95
C ALA A 84 -19.31 34.68 -25.31
N GLU A 85 -18.82 33.86 -24.37
CA GLU A 85 -18.67 32.42 -24.55
C GLU A 85 -20.04 31.72 -24.64
N ARG A 86 -21.02 32.15 -23.84
CA ARG A 86 -22.42 31.72 -23.98
C ARG A 86 -22.96 32.03 -25.37
N ASP A 87 -22.88 33.29 -25.79
CA ASP A 87 -23.45 33.76 -27.06
C ASP A 87 -22.77 33.09 -28.27
N ALA A 88 -21.49 32.69 -28.13
CA ALA A 88 -20.77 31.89 -29.11
C ALA A 88 -21.26 30.43 -29.13
N ALA A 89 -21.46 29.81 -27.96
CA ALA A 89 -22.01 28.46 -27.83
C ALA A 89 -23.43 28.37 -28.40
N GLU A 90 -24.34 29.27 -28.04
CA GLU A 90 -25.72 29.34 -28.57
C GLU A 90 -25.76 29.61 -30.09
N ARG A 91 -24.71 30.22 -30.65
CA ARG A 91 -24.60 30.42 -32.10
C ARG A 91 -24.22 29.12 -32.81
N ARG A 92 -23.22 28.39 -32.28
CA ARG A 92 -22.85 27.05 -32.77
C ARG A 92 -24.04 26.10 -32.74
N GLU A 93 -24.84 26.16 -31.68
CA GLU A 93 -26.07 25.35 -31.53
C GLU A 93 -27.05 25.61 -32.67
N ARG A 94 -27.35 26.89 -32.94
CA ARG A 94 -28.24 27.30 -34.02
C ARG A 94 -27.71 26.96 -35.41
N GLU A 95 -26.39 26.82 -35.55
CA GLU A 95 -25.72 26.45 -36.79
C GLU A 95 -25.67 24.93 -37.01
N GLY A 96 -26.18 24.12 -36.06
CA GLY A 96 -26.31 22.67 -36.19
C GLY A 96 -25.05 21.90 -35.83
N ASP A 97 -24.15 22.49 -35.04
CA ASP A 97 -22.97 21.82 -34.51
C ASP A 97 -23.35 20.91 -33.33
N GLU A 98 -23.92 19.74 -33.66
CA GLU A 98 -24.45 18.78 -32.68
C GLU A 98 -23.34 18.08 -31.85
N GLU A 99 -22.08 18.10 -32.29
CA GLU A 99 -20.99 17.36 -31.65
C GLU A 99 -20.39 18.06 -30.40
N GLU A 100 -20.73 19.33 -30.11
CA GLU A 100 -20.01 20.11 -29.08
C GLU A 100 -20.88 20.71 -27.95
N LEU A 101 -22.19 20.49 -27.92
CA LEU A 101 -23.09 21.20 -26.99
C LEU A 101 -23.83 20.26 -26.03
N LEU A 102 -23.07 19.50 -25.23
CA LEU A 102 -23.62 18.91 -24.02
C LEU A 102 -23.96 19.98 -22.97
N TYR A 103 -23.37 21.18 -23.08
CA TYR A 103 -23.53 22.23 -22.07
C TYR A 103 -23.23 23.63 -22.64
N THR A 104 -24.19 24.55 -22.52
CA THR A 104 -23.99 25.96 -22.88
C THR A 104 -23.36 26.70 -21.69
N PRO A 105 -22.09 27.13 -21.75
CA PRO A 105 -21.47 27.92 -20.70
C PRO A 105 -22.29 29.18 -20.43
N THR A 106 -22.59 29.50 -19.17
CA THR A 106 -23.28 30.75 -18.84
C THR A 106 -22.55 31.53 -17.74
N PRO A 107 -22.50 32.87 -17.83
CA PRO A 107 -21.87 33.69 -16.81
C PRO A 107 -22.70 33.77 -15.54
N PRO A 108 -22.07 33.85 -14.36
CA PRO A 108 -22.78 34.02 -13.10
C PRO A 108 -23.33 35.45 -13.02
N GLU A 109 -24.44 35.72 -13.67
CA GLU A 109 -25.10 37.05 -13.76
C GLU A 109 -26.44 37.09 -13.02
N ARG A 110 -26.83 35.97 -12.39
CA ARG A 110 -28.12 35.87 -11.70
C ARG A 110 -28.17 36.85 -10.53
N PRO A 111 -29.30 37.55 -10.33
CA PRO A 111 -29.46 38.41 -9.17
C PRO A 111 -29.40 37.56 -7.89
N VAL A 112 -28.81 38.13 -6.83
CA VAL A 112 -28.65 37.45 -5.54
C VAL A 112 -29.34 38.24 -4.45
N LEU A 113 -30.29 37.62 -3.77
CA LEU A 113 -30.99 38.16 -2.61
C LEU A 113 -30.42 37.57 -1.31
N ILE A 114 -29.92 38.42 -0.42
CA ILE A 114 -29.47 38.01 0.91
C ILE A 114 -30.59 38.20 1.92
N ILE A 115 -30.90 37.12 2.65
CA ILE A 115 -31.93 37.08 3.68
C ILE A 115 -31.30 36.61 4.99
N GLU A 116 -31.59 37.34 6.06
CA GLU A 116 -31.20 36.97 7.41
C GLU A 116 -32.43 36.47 8.14
N SER A 117 -32.44 35.18 8.49
CA SER A 117 -33.58 34.49 9.10
C SER A 117 -33.31 34.15 10.56
N GLU A 118 -34.32 34.29 11.40
CA GLU A 118 -34.29 33.88 12.81
C GLU A 118 -34.90 32.49 13.03
N ILE A 119 -35.46 31.91 11.98
CA ILE A 119 -36.10 30.60 12.03
C ILE A 119 -35.05 29.50 12.29
N ASN A 120 -35.34 28.61 13.25
CA ASN A 120 -34.43 27.55 13.73
C ASN A 120 -34.99 26.13 13.51
N ILE A 121 -35.50 25.86 12.30
CA ILE A 121 -36.07 24.55 11.90
C ILE A 121 -35.26 23.86 10.80
N ILE A 122 -34.25 24.53 10.25
CA ILE A 122 -33.30 23.97 9.28
C ILE A 122 -31.95 23.88 9.99
N GLU A 123 -31.29 22.73 9.97
CA GLU A 123 -30.05 22.52 10.72
C GLU A 123 -28.87 23.35 10.18
N ASN A 124 -28.88 23.68 8.90
CA ASN A 124 -27.79 24.41 8.26
C ASN A 124 -27.75 25.88 8.71
N PRO A 125 -26.55 26.43 9.00
CA PRO A 125 -26.39 27.83 9.39
C PRO A 125 -26.66 28.81 8.24
N ALA A 126 -26.46 28.37 7.01
CA ALA A 126 -26.84 29.06 5.80
C ALA A 126 -27.11 28.03 4.69
N PHE A 127 -27.79 28.46 3.64
CA PHE A 127 -27.93 27.69 2.41
C PHE A 127 -28.35 28.61 1.26
N THR A 128 -28.07 28.17 0.04
CA THR A 128 -28.42 28.87 -1.18
C THR A 128 -29.53 28.12 -1.92
N HIS A 129 -30.51 28.86 -2.43
CA HIS A 129 -31.54 28.32 -3.30
C HIS A 129 -31.70 29.21 -4.53
N CYS A 130 -31.62 28.62 -5.72
CA CYS A 130 -31.76 29.33 -6.98
C CYS A 130 -32.86 28.69 -7.84
N THR A 131 -33.74 29.51 -8.39
CA THR A 131 -34.68 29.06 -9.42
C THR A 131 -33.98 28.93 -10.78
N ALA A 132 -34.54 28.22 -11.76
CA ALA A 132 -33.98 28.16 -13.11
C ALA A 132 -33.97 29.57 -13.75
N ARG A 133 -33.05 29.82 -14.70
CA ARG A 133 -32.83 31.16 -15.30
C ARG A 133 -34.10 31.80 -15.85
N ASP A 134 -34.97 31.00 -16.44
CA ASP A 134 -36.20 31.43 -17.09
C ASP A 134 -37.43 31.29 -16.19
N GLN A 135 -37.27 30.76 -14.98
CA GLN A 135 -38.36 30.55 -14.02
C GLN A 135 -38.44 31.68 -13.01
N ILE A 136 -39.67 32.02 -12.62
CA ILE A 136 -39.95 32.95 -11.53
C ILE A 136 -39.77 32.19 -10.22
N HIS A 137 -39.08 32.78 -9.26
CA HIS A 137 -38.91 32.18 -7.94
C HIS A 137 -40.26 32.06 -7.22
N ASP A 138 -40.47 30.96 -6.48
CA ASP A 138 -41.67 30.69 -5.69
C ASP A 138 -42.04 31.79 -4.68
N LEU A 139 -41.11 32.70 -4.41
CA LEU A 139 -41.30 33.84 -3.54
C LEU A 139 -42.38 34.79 -4.07
N ALA A 140 -42.60 34.81 -5.38
CA ALA A 140 -43.72 35.52 -6.02
C ALA A 140 -45.07 35.15 -5.41
N ASN A 141 -45.26 33.89 -5.02
CA ASN A 141 -46.52 33.41 -4.43
C ASN A 141 -46.80 33.99 -3.03
N TYR A 142 -45.76 34.52 -2.36
CA TYR A 142 -45.84 34.97 -0.97
C TYR A 142 -45.78 36.49 -0.82
N LEU A 143 -45.14 37.19 -1.75
CA LEU A 143 -44.92 38.63 -1.65
C LEU A 143 -45.97 39.49 -2.38
N GLY A 144 -46.93 38.88 -3.11
CA GLY A 144 -48.02 39.60 -3.78
C GLY A 144 -47.60 40.39 -5.03
N ASP A 145 -48.53 41.20 -5.57
CA ASP A 145 -48.39 41.91 -6.87
C ASP A 145 -47.36 43.06 -6.88
N ASP A 146 -46.73 43.38 -5.74
CA ASP A 146 -45.85 44.55 -5.58
C ASP A 146 -44.39 44.31 -6.01
N LEU A 147 -44.08 43.14 -6.57
CA LEU A 147 -42.75 42.76 -7.03
C LEU A 147 -42.55 42.86 -8.53
N ASP A 148 -41.34 43.29 -8.90
CA ASP A 148 -40.86 43.16 -10.26
C ASP A 148 -40.66 41.67 -10.60
N GLU A 149 -41.55 41.10 -11.42
CA GLU A 149 -41.43 39.73 -11.92
C GLU A 149 -40.09 39.50 -12.65
N GLU A 150 -39.47 40.56 -13.20
CA GLU A 150 -38.17 40.48 -13.86
C GLU A 150 -37.04 40.20 -12.85
N LEU A 151 -37.12 40.77 -11.64
CA LEU A 151 -36.17 40.49 -10.56
C LEU A 151 -36.25 39.05 -10.07
N LEU A 152 -37.46 38.51 -9.97
CA LEU A 152 -37.69 37.16 -9.46
C LEU A 152 -37.29 36.06 -10.45
N ARG A 153 -37.04 36.42 -11.71
CA ARG A 153 -36.65 35.48 -12.75
C ARG A 153 -35.18 35.09 -12.59
N GLY A 154 -34.92 33.80 -12.40
CA GLY A 154 -33.55 33.29 -12.20
C GLY A 154 -32.90 33.73 -10.88
N LEU A 155 -33.67 34.24 -9.92
CA LEU A 155 -33.16 34.71 -8.62
C LEU A 155 -32.47 33.59 -7.84
N CYS A 156 -31.31 33.91 -7.27
CA CYS A 156 -30.67 33.15 -6.21
C CYS A 156 -30.92 33.82 -4.86
N ILE A 157 -31.26 33.04 -3.85
CA ILE A 157 -31.44 33.49 -2.48
C ILE A 157 -30.40 32.82 -1.59
N ILE A 158 -29.62 33.63 -0.86
CA ILE A 158 -28.77 33.15 0.23
C ILE A 158 -29.50 33.38 1.54
N PHE A 159 -29.84 32.29 2.22
CA PHE A 159 -30.43 32.29 3.54
C PHE A 159 -29.36 32.20 4.60
N ILE A 160 -29.37 33.12 5.56
CA ILE A 160 -28.36 33.17 6.63
C ILE A 160 -29.04 33.20 7.98
N ARG A 161 -28.69 32.23 8.84
CA ARG A 161 -29.15 32.17 10.22
C ARG A 161 -28.09 32.75 11.13
N SER A 162 -27.99 34.08 11.14
CA SER A 162 -26.89 34.78 11.81
C SER A 162 -26.76 34.48 13.31
N HIS A 163 -27.87 34.14 13.97
CA HIS A 163 -27.94 33.81 15.40
C HIS A 163 -27.27 32.47 15.76
N VAL A 164 -27.04 31.57 14.80
CA VAL A 164 -26.29 30.31 15.02
C VAL A 164 -24.85 30.36 14.50
N ILE A 165 -24.44 31.49 13.90
CA ILE A 165 -23.09 31.66 13.37
C ILE A 165 -22.31 32.56 14.33
N GLU A 166 -21.42 31.94 15.11
CA GLU A 166 -20.50 32.65 15.99
C GLU A 166 -19.19 32.98 15.26
N GLY A 167 -18.65 34.19 15.48
CA GLY A 167 -17.39 34.64 14.88
C GLY A 167 -17.54 35.39 13.55
N GLU A 168 -16.72 36.43 13.35
CA GLU A 168 -16.77 37.25 12.13
C GLU A 168 -16.13 36.55 10.93
N GLU A 169 -15.08 35.76 11.16
CA GLU A 169 -14.39 35.02 10.11
C GLU A 169 -15.27 33.89 9.57
N LYS A 170 -15.92 33.12 10.46
CA LYS A 170 -16.91 32.10 10.09
C LYS A 170 -18.06 32.66 9.25
N LYS A 171 -18.58 33.84 9.60
CA LYS A 171 -19.62 34.52 8.81
C LYS A 171 -19.14 34.87 7.40
N ARG A 172 -17.89 35.31 7.26
CA ARG A 172 -17.28 35.58 5.95
C ARG A 172 -17.12 34.30 5.15
N PHE A 173 -16.60 33.25 5.77
CA PHE A 173 -16.40 31.96 5.11
C PHE A 173 -17.73 31.38 4.62
N ILE A 174 -18.75 31.31 5.48
CA ILE A 174 -20.09 30.83 5.12
C ILE A 174 -20.67 31.68 3.99
N LEU A 175 -20.58 33.02 4.06
CA LEU A 175 -21.08 33.87 2.99
C LEU A 175 -20.35 33.63 1.66
N SER A 176 -19.02 33.44 1.68
CA SER A 176 -18.26 33.10 0.48
C SER A 176 -18.64 31.74 -0.09
N HIS A 177 -18.83 30.73 0.77
CA HIS A 177 -19.29 29.39 0.41
C HIS A 177 -20.65 29.45 -0.28
N GLU A 178 -21.64 30.10 0.35
CA GLU A 178 -22.98 30.26 -0.24
C GLU A 178 -22.94 31.09 -1.52
N TRP A 179 -22.06 32.09 -1.61
CA TRP A 179 -21.89 32.85 -2.84
C TRP A 179 -21.35 31.98 -3.98
N MET A 180 -20.44 31.04 -3.70
CA MET A 180 -19.96 30.08 -4.70
C MET A 180 -21.11 29.24 -5.26
N HIS A 181 -22.08 28.82 -4.43
CA HIS A 181 -23.30 28.18 -4.94
C HIS A 181 -24.11 29.09 -5.87
N THR A 182 -24.20 30.39 -5.62
CA THR A 182 -24.87 31.30 -6.58
C THR A 182 -24.16 31.36 -7.93
N MET A 183 -22.82 31.29 -7.93
CA MET A 183 -22.04 31.28 -9.16
C MET A 183 -22.17 29.94 -9.89
N GLN A 184 -22.12 28.83 -9.15
CA GLN A 184 -22.40 27.50 -9.67
C GLN A 184 -23.81 27.44 -10.28
N HIS A 185 -24.88 27.77 -9.56
CA HIS A 185 -26.23 27.79 -10.15
C HIS A 185 -26.34 28.79 -11.28
N GLY A 186 -25.66 29.93 -11.17
CA GLY A 186 -25.50 30.91 -12.23
C GLY A 186 -25.10 30.24 -13.53
N SER A 187 -24.01 29.50 -13.48
CA SER A 187 -23.39 28.90 -14.64
C SER A 187 -24.08 27.60 -15.09
N TYR A 188 -24.39 26.69 -14.15
CA TYR A 188 -24.80 25.30 -14.39
C TYR A 188 -26.29 25.04 -14.12
N ASN A 189 -26.86 24.07 -14.85
CA ASN A 189 -28.21 23.57 -14.59
C ASN A 189 -28.17 22.51 -13.48
N ILE A 190 -28.26 22.96 -12.23
CA ILE A 190 -27.96 22.18 -11.01
C ILE A 190 -29.15 21.38 -10.48
N ALA A 191 -30.32 21.40 -11.13
CA ALA A 191 -31.53 20.72 -10.62
C ALA A 191 -31.35 19.21 -10.31
N GLU A 192 -30.31 18.57 -10.87
CA GLU A 192 -29.94 17.17 -10.62
C GLU A 192 -28.61 17.00 -9.84
N MET A 193 -27.93 18.10 -9.50
CA MET A 193 -26.54 18.10 -9.01
C MET A 193 -26.40 18.27 -7.50
N GLU A 194 -27.47 18.56 -6.75
CA GLU A 194 -27.46 18.89 -5.30
C GLU A 194 -26.75 17.86 -4.37
N ARG A 195 -26.41 16.67 -4.88
CA ARG A 195 -25.77 15.58 -4.12
C ARG A 195 -24.35 15.28 -4.55
N LEU A 196 -23.80 16.04 -5.49
CA LEU A 196 -22.49 15.77 -6.05
C LEU A 196 -21.40 16.37 -5.18
N TRP A 197 -20.39 15.57 -4.88
CA TRP A 197 -19.16 15.95 -4.17
C TRP A 197 -18.54 17.26 -4.70
N TRP A 198 -18.69 17.53 -5.99
CA TRP A 198 -18.22 18.74 -6.64
C TRP A 198 -18.87 20.02 -6.10
N ILE A 199 -20.18 20.02 -5.82
CA ILE A 199 -20.89 21.23 -5.38
C ILE A 199 -20.31 21.75 -4.08
N GLU A 200 -20.33 20.90 -3.05
CA GLU A 200 -19.92 21.27 -1.69
C GLU A 200 -18.40 21.38 -1.57
N GLY A 201 -17.66 20.45 -2.19
CA GLY A 201 -16.20 20.47 -2.20
C GLY A 201 -15.62 21.71 -2.89
N SER A 202 -16.17 22.10 -4.05
CA SER A 202 -15.70 23.33 -4.73
C SER A 202 -16.22 24.61 -4.07
N ALA A 203 -17.35 24.57 -3.35
CA ALA A 203 -17.82 25.69 -2.53
C ALA A 203 -16.93 25.96 -1.32
N ASP A 204 -16.53 24.93 -0.57
CA ASP A 204 -15.56 25.06 0.53
C ASP A 204 -14.18 25.49 0.01
N TRP A 205 -13.72 24.95 -1.13
CA TRP A 205 -12.49 25.42 -1.79
C TRP A 205 -12.54 26.90 -2.18
N GLY A 206 -13.59 27.33 -2.86
CA GLY A 206 -13.78 28.73 -3.24
C GLY A 206 -13.84 29.65 -2.01
N ALA A 207 -14.46 29.21 -0.93
CA ALA A 207 -14.51 29.95 0.33
C ALA A 207 -13.11 30.10 0.96
N HIS A 208 -12.28 29.05 0.95
CA HIS A 208 -10.88 29.13 1.41
C HIS A 208 -10.03 30.08 0.55
N LYS A 209 -10.31 30.22 -0.74
CA LYS A 209 -9.65 31.22 -1.61
C LYS A 209 -10.03 32.65 -1.26
N VAL A 210 -11.27 32.91 -0.88
CA VAL A 210 -11.75 34.26 -0.55
C VAL A 210 -11.43 34.64 0.90
N VAL A 211 -11.42 33.67 1.80
CA VAL A 211 -11.18 33.85 3.24
C VAL A 211 -9.95 33.05 3.65
N GLU A 212 -8.78 33.62 3.33
CA GLU A 212 -7.47 33.05 3.67
C GLU A 212 -7.32 32.82 5.18
N GLY A 213 -6.56 31.80 5.57
CA GLY A 213 -6.25 31.52 6.97
C GLY A 213 -7.37 30.86 7.78
N PHE A 214 -8.57 30.65 7.20
CA PHE A 214 -9.68 30.03 7.93
C PHE A 214 -9.38 28.58 8.31
N THR A 215 -9.60 28.23 9.58
CA THR A 215 -9.25 26.92 10.17
C THR A 215 -10.42 26.16 10.78
N GLU A 216 -11.60 26.77 10.96
CA GLU A 216 -12.74 26.05 11.55
C GLU A 216 -13.26 24.90 10.66
N ARG A 217 -12.82 24.83 9.40
CA ARG A 217 -13.12 23.74 8.44
C ARG A 217 -12.02 22.69 8.34
N ASP A 218 -10.94 22.79 9.11
CA ASP A 218 -9.82 21.83 9.09
C ASP A 218 -10.29 20.39 9.37
N HIS A 219 -11.30 20.23 10.23
CA HIS A 219 -11.93 18.93 10.52
C HIS A 219 -12.54 18.23 9.29
N LYS A 220 -12.88 18.97 8.23
CA LYS A 220 -13.34 18.39 6.96
C LYS A 220 -12.19 17.80 6.15
N ILE A 221 -10.99 18.35 6.28
CA ILE A 221 -9.76 17.79 5.69
C ILE A 221 -9.38 16.49 6.43
N GLU A 222 -9.50 16.46 7.77
CA GLU A 222 -9.37 15.23 8.55
C GLU A 222 -10.39 14.17 8.10
N GLN A 223 -11.67 14.56 8.01
CA GLN A 223 -12.76 13.69 7.55
C GLN A 223 -12.50 13.09 6.17
N PHE A 224 -11.91 13.87 5.24
CA PHE A 224 -11.52 13.38 3.92
C PHE A 224 -10.55 12.22 4.04
N PHE A 225 -9.41 12.42 4.71
CA PHE A 225 -8.37 11.40 4.83
C PHE A 225 -8.80 10.19 5.67
N ASP A 226 -9.70 10.37 6.63
CA ASP A 226 -10.26 9.26 7.41
C ASP A 226 -11.24 8.39 6.60
N ARG A 227 -12.01 8.98 5.67
CA ARG A 227 -13.00 8.27 4.86
C ARG A 227 -12.44 7.72 3.57
N GLN A 228 -11.44 8.39 3.00
CA GLN A 228 -10.92 8.08 1.68
C GLN A 228 -10.51 6.61 1.48
N PRO A 229 -9.92 5.89 2.45
CA PRO A 229 -9.58 4.48 2.25
C PRO A 229 -10.81 3.59 2.02
N ASP A 230 -11.96 3.98 2.58
CA ASP A 230 -13.18 3.17 2.59
C ASP A 230 -14.27 3.70 1.64
N CYS A 231 -14.10 4.91 1.10
CA CYS A 231 -15.12 5.60 0.29
C CYS A 231 -14.59 6.04 -1.07
N SER A 232 -15.45 5.96 -2.10
CA SER A 232 -15.17 6.52 -3.41
C SER A 232 -15.26 8.04 -3.37
N LEU A 233 -14.47 8.73 -4.21
CA LEU A 233 -14.51 10.19 -4.37
C LEU A 233 -15.95 10.72 -4.55
N THR A 234 -16.80 10.01 -5.30
CA THR A 234 -18.18 10.46 -5.56
C THR A 234 -19.12 10.35 -4.37
N GLN A 235 -18.66 9.79 -3.24
CA GLN A 235 -19.41 9.67 -2.00
C GLN A 235 -19.02 10.73 -0.96
N HIS A 236 -18.04 11.57 -1.27
CA HIS A 236 -17.65 12.72 -0.45
C HIS A 236 -18.57 13.93 -0.67
N ASP A 237 -18.45 14.94 0.20
CA ASP A 237 -19.21 16.20 0.15
C ASP A 237 -18.31 17.43 0.37
N TYR A 238 -18.51 18.16 1.45
CA TYR A 238 -17.64 19.23 1.94
C TYR A 238 -16.18 18.77 2.08
N ASP A 239 -15.96 17.53 2.51
CA ASP A 239 -14.62 16.97 2.67
C ASP A 239 -13.88 16.78 1.33
N ALA A 240 -14.59 16.77 0.20
CA ALA A 240 -13.97 16.71 -1.12
C ALA A 240 -13.16 17.97 -1.49
N GLN A 241 -13.17 19.04 -0.69
CA GLN A 241 -12.33 20.24 -0.93
C GLN A 241 -10.84 19.91 -1.17
N THR A 242 -10.32 18.83 -0.58
CA THR A 242 -8.91 18.43 -0.70
C THR A 242 -8.50 18.10 -2.13
N ILE A 243 -9.38 17.52 -2.96
CA ILE A 243 -9.06 17.26 -4.37
C ILE A 243 -9.05 18.57 -5.19
N PHE A 244 -9.83 19.57 -4.80
CA PHE A 244 -9.80 20.90 -5.42
C PHE A 244 -8.54 21.67 -5.06
N PHE A 245 -8.02 21.51 -3.83
CA PHE A 245 -6.73 22.06 -3.42
C PHE A 245 -5.60 21.55 -4.31
N TRP A 246 -5.51 20.22 -4.48
CA TRP A 246 -4.52 19.61 -5.36
C TRP A 246 -4.72 19.97 -6.83
N GLY A 247 -5.97 19.93 -7.30
CA GLY A 247 -6.28 20.22 -8.69
C GLY A 247 -5.91 21.65 -9.07
N GLU A 248 -6.12 22.62 -8.17
CA GLU A 248 -5.68 23.99 -8.36
C GLU A 248 -4.15 24.10 -8.51
N GLN A 249 -3.39 23.41 -7.64
CA GLN A 249 -1.92 23.44 -7.66
C GLN A 249 -1.36 22.82 -8.96
N THR A 250 -2.09 21.86 -9.53
CA THR A 250 -1.65 21.07 -10.68
C THR A 250 -2.09 21.68 -12.01
N PHE A 251 -3.33 22.15 -12.08
CA PHE A 251 -3.98 22.55 -13.34
C PHE A 251 -4.40 24.03 -13.37
N GLY A 252 -4.35 24.72 -12.22
CA GLY A 252 -4.79 26.11 -12.10
C GLY A 252 -6.21 26.26 -11.52
N THR A 253 -6.59 27.51 -11.23
CA THR A 253 -7.87 27.83 -10.57
C THR A 253 -9.10 27.49 -11.41
N ASP A 254 -8.99 27.51 -12.73
CA ASP A 254 -10.06 27.13 -13.66
C ASP A 254 -10.46 25.66 -13.57
N TRP A 255 -9.59 24.79 -13.05
CA TRP A 255 -9.86 23.37 -12.85
C TRP A 255 -11.17 23.11 -12.09
N GLY A 256 -11.30 23.63 -10.86
CA GLY A 256 -12.47 23.36 -10.02
C GLY A 256 -13.79 23.80 -10.65
N ILE A 257 -13.75 24.82 -11.50
CA ILE A 257 -14.90 25.39 -12.21
C ILE A 257 -15.20 24.58 -13.48
N SER A 258 -14.19 24.28 -14.30
CA SER A 258 -14.32 23.50 -15.52
C SER A 258 -14.87 22.08 -15.28
N LEU A 259 -14.59 21.46 -14.13
CA LEU A 259 -15.18 20.16 -13.77
C LEU A 259 -16.70 20.15 -13.81
N GLY A 260 -17.35 21.22 -13.35
CA GLY A 260 -18.80 21.36 -13.43
C GLY A 260 -19.32 21.37 -14.86
N MET A 261 -18.51 21.80 -15.84
CA MET A 261 -18.90 21.91 -17.25
C MET A 261 -19.00 20.56 -17.94
N GLY A 262 -18.35 19.53 -17.41
CA GLY A 262 -18.51 18.15 -17.89
C GLY A 262 -19.94 17.63 -17.71
N GLY A 263 -20.70 18.19 -16.75
CA GLY A 263 -22.08 17.83 -16.46
C GLY A 263 -22.24 16.77 -15.35
N PRO A 264 -23.48 16.56 -14.85
CA PRO A 264 -23.76 15.68 -13.72
C PRO A 264 -23.32 14.23 -13.92
N GLU A 265 -23.37 13.74 -15.17
CA GLU A 265 -23.02 12.36 -15.48
C GLU A 265 -21.57 12.01 -15.13
N TYR A 266 -20.63 12.95 -15.22
CA TYR A 266 -19.23 12.74 -14.86
C TYR A 266 -18.99 12.80 -13.35
N LEU A 267 -19.94 13.29 -12.57
CA LEU A 267 -19.73 13.58 -11.16
C LEU A 267 -20.46 12.59 -10.25
N ASP A 268 -21.54 11.96 -10.73
CA ASP A 268 -22.39 11.05 -9.94
C ASP A 268 -21.80 9.64 -9.81
N ALA A 269 -21.29 9.10 -10.92
CA ALA A 269 -20.87 7.70 -10.99
C ALA A 269 -19.33 7.56 -11.04
N PRO A 270 -18.71 6.68 -10.24
CA PRO A 270 -17.24 6.58 -10.18
C PRO A 270 -16.56 6.28 -11.52
N HIS A 271 -17.17 5.46 -12.38
CA HIS A 271 -16.64 5.16 -13.72
C HIS A 271 -16.67 6.33 -14.70
N ARG A 272 -17.55 7.31 -14.48
CA ARG A 272 -17.57 8.56 -15.24
C ARG A 272 -16.65 9.59 -14.60
N ALA A 273 -16.64 9.68 -13.28
CA ALA A 273 -15.69 10.52 -12.54
C ALA A 273 -14.24 10.17 -12.85
N ALA A 274 -13.94 8.89 -13.06
CA ALA A 274 -12.63 8.44 -13.48
C ALA A 274 -12.16 9.03 -14.82
N GLN A 275 -13.08 9.45 -15.69
CA GLN A 275 -12.79 10.00 -17.02
C GLN A 275 -12.45 11.50 -16.98
N ILE A 276 -12.61 12.14 -15.82
CA ILE A 276 -12.30 13.56 -15.62
C ILE A 276 -10.79 13.83 -15.74
N LEU A 277 -9.97 12.85 -15.38
CA LEU A 277 -8.52 12.91 -15.45
C LEU A 277 -8.00 11.70 -16.23
N PRO A 278 -6.90 11.85 -16.98
CA PRO A 278 -6.23 10.70 -17.54
C PRO A 278 -5.57 9.87 -16.41
N PRO A 279 -5.37 8.55 -16.60
CA PRO A 279 -4.89 7.64 -15.53
C PRO A 279 -3.62 8.10 -14.80
N GLU A 280 -2.66 8.68 -15.52
CA GLU A 280 -1.42 9.19 -14.94
C GLU A 280 -1.64 10.32 -13.93
N GLN A 281 -2.66 11.17 -14.14
CA GLN A 281 -2.97 12.26 -13.23
C GLN A 281 -3.66 11.75 -11.96
N TRP A 282 -4.39 10.63 -12.04
CA TRP A 282 -4.88 9.95 -10.84
C TRP A 282 -3.73 9.39 -9.99
N LEU A 283 -2.68 8.87 -10.63
CA LEU A 283 -1.48 8.44 -9.91
C LEU A 283 -0.76 9.62 -9.25
N ASP A 284 -0.63 10.75 -9.95
CA ASP A 284 -0.03 11.97 -9.41
C ASP A 284 -0.80 12.50 -8.19
N TRP A 285 -2.13 12.37 -8.18
CA TRP A 285 -2.97 12.65 -7.01
C TRP A 285 -2.64 11.75 -5.81
N ALA A 286 -2.54 10.44 -6.04
CA ALA A 286 -2.17 9.47 -5.00
C ALA A 286 -0.77 9.74 -4.42
N ILE A 287 0.20 10.04 -5.29
CA ILE A 287 1.58 10.39 -4.93
C ILE A 287 1.62 11.70 -4.13
N SER A 288 0.84 12.71 -4.52
CA SER A 288 0.80 14.01 -3.84
C SER A 288 0.31 13.90 -2.40
N GLN A 289 -0.61 12.97 -2.14
CA GLN A 289 -1.02 12.64 -0.77
C GLN A 289 0.08 11.90 -0.01
N ALA A 290 0.72 10.91 -0.61
CA ALA A 290 1.81 10.17 0.02
C ALA A 290 3.03 11.05 0.36
N ASP A 291 3.23 12.14 -0.39
CA ASP A 291 4.30 13.11 -0.18
C ASP A 291 3.90 14.29 0.71
N HIS A 292 2.64 14.35 1.17
CA HIS A 292 2.09 15.50 1.90
C HIS A 292 2.32 16.84 1.15
N LYS A 293 2.24 16.83 -0.18
CA LYS A 293 2.53 18.00 -1.03
C LYS A 293 1.33 18.91 -1.25
N ILE A 294 0.15 18.44 -0.91
CA ILE A 294 -1.08 19.23 -1.07
C ILE A 294 -1.05 20.32 -0.01
N THR A 295 -1.27 21.56 -0.44
CA THR A 295 -1.37 22.73 0.44
C THR A 295 -2.78 23.31 0.45
N MET A 296 -3.10 24.15 1.44
CA MET A 296 -4.27 25.03 1.43
C MET A 296 -4.16 26.02 0.26
N PRO A 297 -5.26 26.63 -0.23
CA PRO A 297 -5.21 27.61 -1.32
C PRO A 297 -4.35 28.86 -1.02
N ASP A 298 -4.14 29.18 0.25
CA ASP A 298 -3.24 30.26 0.71
C ASP A 298 -1.77 29.81 0.85
N GLY A 299 -1.44 28.58 0.44
CA GLY A 299 -0.09 28.01 0.41
C GLY A 299 0.38 27.41 1.75
N ARG A 300 -0.45 27.41 2.80
CA ARG A 300 -0.12 26.73 4.07
C ARG A 300 -0.18 25.21 3.90
N ASP A 301 0.56 24.47 4.72
CA ASP A 301 0.42 23.01 4.80
C ASP A 301 -1.00 22.62 5.22
N LEU A 302 -1.47 21.46 4.76
CA LEU A 302 -2.73 20.91 5.27
C LEU A 302 -2.60 20.57 6.76
N PRO A 303 -3.67 20.83 7.55
CA PRO A 303 -3.70 20.51 8.99
C PRO A 303 -3.67 19.00 9.27
N PHE A 304 -4.08 18.19 8.30
CA PHE A 304 -4.12 16.73 8.36
C PHE A 304 -3.60 16.14 7.05
N ASN A 305 -3.10 14.92 7.10
CA ASN A 305 -2.53 14.21 5.95
C ASN A 305 -3.06 12.78 5.89
N ALA A 306 -2.93 12.18 4.70
CA ALA A 306 -3.30 10.79 4.48
C ALA A 306 -2.50 9.85 5.41
N LYS A 307 -3.18 8.87 6.02
CA LYS A 307 -2.54 7.86 6.85
C LYS A 307 -1.97 6.76 5.95
N VAL A 308 -0.74 6.34 6.27
CA VAL A 308 -0.11 5.18 5.63
C VAL A 308 -0.37 3.96 6.50
N GLU A 309 -0.97 2.92 5.92
CA GLU A 309 -1.20 1.66 6.64
C GLU A 309 -0.01 0.72 6.45
N LEU A 310 0.45 0.12 7.55
CA LEU A 310 1.49 -0.90 7.51
C LEU A 310 0.91 -2.21 6.94
N LEU A 311 1.53 -2.71 5.88
CA LEU A 311 1.27 -4.03 5.35
C LEU A 311 2.49 -4.92 5.60
N ASP A 312 2.38 -5.76 6.62
CA ASP A 312 3.45 -6.62 7.09
C ASP A 312 3.47 -7.95 6.33
N LEU A 313 4.44 -8.08 5.41
CA LEU A 313 4.66 -9.29 4.63
C LEU A 313 5.48 -10.35 5.38
N ALA A 314 5.99 -10.06 6.58
CA ALA A 314 6.74 -11.03 7.38
C ALA A 314 5.89 -12.27 7.75
N HIS A 315 4.58 -12.08 7.88
CA HIS A 315 3.65 -13.11 8.35
C HIS A 315 2.80 -13.73 7.23
N SER A 316 2.81 -13.15 6.02
CA SER A 316 2.02 -13.65 4.88
C SER A 316 2.75 -13.43 3.57
N CYS A 317 2.94 -14.50 2.78
CA CYS A 317 3.58 -14.43 1.46
C CYS A 317 2.69 -13.82 0.37
N LYS A 318 1.44 -13.53 0.71
CA LYS A 318 0.49 -12.88 -0.18
C LYS A 318 -0.24 -11.80 0.61
N ALA A 319 -0.43 -10.67 -0.03
CA ALA A 319 -1.28 -9.61 0.47
C ALA A 319 -2.03 -8.98 -0.70
N ALA A 320 -3.11 -8.28 -0.38
CA ALA A 320 -3.84 -7.48 -1.33
C ALA A 320 -3.98 -6.06 -0.79
N ILE A 321 -3.94 -5.08 -1.69
CA ILE A 321 -4.35 -3.71 -1.41
C ILE A 321 -5.70 -3.53 -2.08
N GLU A 322 -6.74 -3.38 -1.27
CA GLU A 322 -8.12 -3.27 -1.71
C GLU A 322 -8.66 -1.88 -1.36
N GLY A 323 -9.62 -1.39 -2.14
CA GLY A 323 -10.31 -0.14 -1.86
C GLY A 323 -11.42 0.15 -2.86
N PRO A 324 -12.34 1.07 -2.57
CA PRO A 324 -13.36 1.48 -3.52
C PRO A 324 -12.78 2.21 -4.74
N PRO A 325 -13.59 2.48 -5.77
CA PRO A 325 -13.13 3.19 -6.95
C PRO A 325 -12.70 4.62 -6.62
N LEU A 326 -11.62 5.09 -7.25
CA LEU A 326 -11.06 6.43 -7.02
C LEU A 326 -10.66 6.73 -5.56
N SER A 327 -10.60 5.71 -4.69
CA SER A 327 -9.94 5.82 -3.39
C SER A 327 -8.42 5.73 -3.57
N VAL A 328 -7.67 6.49 -2.76
CA VAL A 328 -6.21 6.31 -2.69
C VAL A 328 -5.91 5.37 -1.54
N GLN A 329 -5.10 4.36 -1.83
CA GLN A 329 -4.56 3.46 -0.82
C GLN A 329 -3.07 3.72 -0.68
N LEU A 330 -2.66 4.11 0.52
CA LEU A 330 -1.25 4.26 0.88
C LEU A 330 -0.84 3.09 1.77
N ARG A 331 0.24 2.39 1.41
CA ARG A 331 0.75 1.26 2.18
C ARG A 331 2.24 1.35 2.39
N GLU A 332 2.68 1.10 3.62
CA GLU A 332 4.08 0.83 3.92
C GLU A 332 4.28 -0.69 3.91
N LEU A 333 5.05 -1.19 2.95
CA LEU A 333 5.45 -2.58 2.91
C LEU A 333 6.64 -2.81 3.83
N LYS A 334 6.41 -3.64 4.85
CA LYS A 334 7.47 -4.17 5.70
C LYS A 334 7.81 -5.58 5.28
N PHE A 335 9.08 -5.80 4.98
CA PHE A 335 9.62 -7.10 4.61
C PHE A 335 10.09 -7.87 5.85
N PRO A 336 10.15 -9.22 5.79
CA PRO A 336 10.91 -9.99 6.76
C PRO A 336 12.38 -9.54 6.78
N GLU A 337 13.01 -9.52 7.95
CA GLU A 337 14.45 -9.27 8.09
C GLU A 337 15.25 -10.26 7.21
N ASP A 338 16.27 -9.78 6.50
CA ASP A 338 17.10 -10.56 5.57
C ASP A 338 16.37 -11.23 4.38
N SER A 339 15.14 -10.79 4.05
CA SER A 339 14.40 -11.29 2.88
C SER A 339 15.10 -10.96 1.57
N ALA A 340 15.70 -11.97 0.92
CA ALA A 340 16.23 -11.86 -0.45
C ALA A 340 15.20 -12.23 -1.54
N SER A 341 13.96 -12.51 -1.14
CA SER A 341 12.91 -13.02 -2.03
C SER A 341 12.26 -11.91 -2.84
N LEU A 342 12.14 -12.11 -4.15
CA LEU A 342 11.50 -11.15 -5.05
C LEU A 342 10.06 -10.89 -4.62
N LEU A 343 9.67 -9.62 -4.60
CA LEU A 343 8.30 -9.20 -4.47
C LEU A 343 7.70 -9.06 -5.87
N THR A 344 6.75 -9.93 -6.20
CA THR A 344 5.88 -9.74 -7.36
C THR A 344 4.74 -8.80 -6.98
N ILE A 345 4.57 -7.73 -7.75
CA ILE A 345 3.44 -6.82 -7.65
C ILE A 345 2.62 -6.92 -8.94
N ASP A 346 1.35 -7.29 -8.81
CA ASP A 346 0.40 -7.31 -9.91
C ASP A 346 -0.66 -6.22 -9.69
N PRO A 347 -0.63 -5.14 -10.49
CA PRO A 347 -1.52 -4.00 -10.30
C PRO A 347 -2.98 -4.26 -10.70
N GLN A 348 -3.28 -5.32 -11.48
CA GLN A 348 -4.65 -5.66 -11.92
C GLN A 348 -5.44 -4.46 -12.51
N GLY A 349 -4.77 -3.60 -13.27
CA GLY A 349 -5.36 -2.40 -13.89
C GLY A 349 -5.38 -1.14 -13.00
N ALA A 350 -4.93 -1.24 -11.75
CA ALA A 350 -4.67 -0.08 -10.91
C ALA A 350 -3.50 0.76 -11.44
N GLN A 351 -3.49 2.04 -11.09
CA GLN A 351 -2.28 2.86 -11.16
C GLN A 351 -1.59 2.79 -9.81
N LEU A 352 -0.31 2.46 -9.85
CA LEU A 352 0.49 2.21 -8.66
C LEU A 352 1.87 2.82 -8.84
N ALA A 353 2.43 3.36 -7.77
CA ALA A 353 3.84 3.69 -7.72
C ALA A 353 4.43 3.28 -6.37
N TYR A 354 5.72 3.03 -6.35
CA TYR A 354 6.47 2.72 -5.13
C TYR A 354 7.71 3.59 -5.00
N ARG A 355 8.19 3.74 -3.76
CA ARG A 355 9.51 4.30 -3.46
C ARG A 355 10.09 3.65 -2.22
N ALA A 356 11.41 3.70 -2.05
CA ALA A 356 12.02 3.37 -0.76
C ALA A 356 11.77 4.48 0.25
N ILE A 357 11.46 4.10 1.49
CA ILE A 357 11.25 5.05 2.61
C ILE A 357 12.59 5.61 3.09
N ASP A 358 13.63 4.78 3.09
CA ASP A 358 14.98 5.23 3.43
C ASP A 358 15.45 6.26 2.40
N ALA A 359 15.94 7.38 2.92
CA ALA A 359 16.48 8.44 2.10
C ALA A 359 17.70 7.94 1.31
N ASP A 360 17.93 8.52 0.14
CA ASP A 360 19.19 8.32 -0.57
C ASP A 360 20.39 8.73 0.30
N ASP A 361 21.62 8.41 -0.13
CA ASP A 361 22.87 8.73 0.61
C ASP A 361 23.02 10.24 0.97
N ILE A 362 22.13 11.11 0.46
CA ILE A 362 22.12 12.57 0.62
C ILE A 362 20.93 13.04 1.49
N GLY A 363 20.12 12.12 2.02
CA GLY A 363 18.99 12.44 2.90
C GLY A 363 17.73 12.90 2.17
N ARG A 364 17.61 12.67 0.85
CA ARG A 364 16.39 12.97 0.09
C ARG A 364 15.53 11.71 -0.07
N PRO A 365 14.19 11.84 -0.06
CA PRO A 365 13.32 10.74 -0.41
C PRO A 365 13.65 10.24 -1.82
N SER A 366 13.70 8.92 -1.99
CA SER A 366 13.84 8.32 -3.31
C SER A 366 12.69 8.73 -4.25
N SER A 367 12.96 8.74 -5.56
CA SER A 367 11.95 9.04 -6.58
C SER A 367 10.90 7.94 -6.67
N TRP A 368 9.66 8.32 -6.92
CA TRP A 368 8.57 7.40 -7.22
C TRP A 368 8.83 6.64 -8.52
N THR A 369 8.66 5.32 -8.47
CA THR A 369 8.73 4.42 -9.62
C THR A 369 7.32 3.92 -9.95
N PRO A 370 6.75 4.29 -11.11
CA PRO A 370 5.41 3.82 -11.50
C PRO A 370 5.44 2.34 -11.88
N ILE A 371 4.34 1.65 -11.60
CA ILE A 371 4.09 0.24 -11.94
C ILE A 371 2.85 0.19 -12.81
N THR A 372 3.04 -0.10 -14.10
CA THR A 372 1.96 -0.20 -15.09
C THR A 372 1.64 -1.64 -15.49
N GLU A 373 2.57 -2.56 -15.23
CA GLU A 373 2.45 -3.99 -15.53
C GLU A 373 2.91 -4.79 -14.31
N THR A 374 2.74 -6.12 -14.33
CA THR A 374 3.30 -6.97 -13.28
C THR A 374 4.82 -6.82 -13.24
N VAL A 375 5.36 -6.50 -12.05
CA VAL A 375 6.80 -6.32 -11.85
C VAL A 375 7.31 -7.20 -10.73
N GLU A 376 8.58 -7.58 -10.81
CA GLU A 376 9.33 -8.23 -9.74
C GLU A 376 10.34 -7.21 -9.19
N ILE A 377 10.30 -7.00 -7.88
CA ILE A 377 11.16 -6.05 -7.18
C ILE A 377 12.02 -6.85 -6.21
N GLU A 378 13.34 -6.70 -6.32
CA GLU A 378 14.24 -7.15 -5.26
C GLU A 378 14.00 -6.27 -4.04
N PRO A 379 13.62 -6.83 -2.87
CA PRO A 379 13.45 -6.03 -1.67
C PRO A 379 14.77 -5.31 -1.39
N SER A 380 14.74 -3.97 -1.40
CA SER A 380 15.79 -3.20 -0.77
C SER A 380 15.81 -3.57 0.72
N SER A 381 16.95 -3.41 1.39
CA SER A 381 17.04 -3.58 2.85
C SER A 381 16.09 -2.69 3.66
N GLY A 382 15.43 -1.71 3.03
CA GLY A 382 14.46 -0.79 3.62
C GLY A 382 13.02 -1.05 3.18
N ASN A 383 12.07 -0.52 3.98
CA ASN A 383 10.64 -0.56 3.69
C ASN A 383 10.29 0.23 2.41
N LEU A 384 9.24 -0.22 1.72
CA LEU A 384 8.69 0.49 0.56
C LEU A 384 7.42 1.24 0.93
N LEU A 385 7.24 2.44 0.39
CA LEU A 385 5.97 3.15 0.40
C LEU A 385 5.29 2.95 -0.95
N LEU A 386 4.03 2.52 -0.93
CA LEU A 386 3.17 2.36 -2.09
C LEU A 386 2.04 3.39 -2.07
N ALA A 387 1.75 3.94 -3.24
CA ALA A 387 0.57 4.76 -3.51
C ALA A 387 -0.22 4.14 -4.67
N ALA A 388 -1.47 3.77 -4.42
CA ALA A 388 -2.32 3.05 -5.37
C ALA A 388 -3.69 3.73 -5.54
N ILE A 389 -4.23 3.68 -6.75
CA ILE A 389 -5.58 4.15 -7.09
C ILE A 389 -6.12 3.39 -8.30
N MET A 390 -7.44 3.19 -8.37
CA MET A 390 -8.11 2.55 -9.51
C MET A 390 -8.85 3.58 -10.38
N PRO A 391 -8.28 4.05 -11.51
CA PRO A 391 -8.88 5.08 -12.35
C PRO A 391 -9.83 4.52 -13.41
N SER A 392 -10.43 3.35 -13.17
CA SER A 392 -11.43 2.74 -14.07
C SER A 392 -12.86 2.89 -13.57
N GLY A 393 -13.04 3.29 -12.31
CA GLY A 393 -14.34 3.25 -11.63
C GLY A 393 -14.71 1.87 -11.07
N ASN A 394 -13.85 0.87 -11.21
CA ASN A 394 -13.95 -0.40 -10.49
C ASN A 394 -13.26 -0.32 -9.13
N ASP A 395 -13.50 -1.31 -8.28
CA ASP A 395 -12.78 -1.45 -7.02
C ASP A 395 -11.29 -1.69 -7.28
N LEU A 396 -10.45 -1.09 -6.45
CA LEU A 396 -9.02 -1.31 -6.43
C LEU A 396 -8.72 -2.70 -5.87
N ASN A 397 -7.84 -3.41 -6.54
CA ASN A 397 -7.32 -4.68 -6.07
C ASN A 397 -5.89 -4.90 -6.59
N VAL A 398 -4.87 -4.61 -5.80
CA VAL A 398 -3.47 -4.89 -6.15
C VAL A 398 -3.04 -6.16 -5.43
N GLN A 399 -2.46 -7.11 -6.15
CA GLN A 399 -1.96 -8.35 -5.58
C GLN A 399 -0.45 -8.25 -5.33
N LEU A 400 -0.04 -8.59 -4.12
CA LEU A 400 1.35 -8.60 -3.69
C LEU A 400 1.72 -10.03 -3.32
N LYS A 401 2.84 -10.53 -3.84
CA LYS A 401 3.31 -11.88 -3.55
C LYS A 401 4.82 -11.87 -3.36
N LEU A 402 5.29 -12.35 -2.22
CA LEU A 402 6.69 -12.72 -2.06
C LEU A 402 6.90 -14.09 -2.70
N GLU A 403 7.88 -14.19 -3.60
CA GLU A 403 8.31 -15.47 -4.14
C GLU A 403 8.94 -16.32 -3.04
N SER A 404 8.11 -17.10 -2.36
CA SER A 404 8.54 -18.35 -1.72
C SER A 404 8.10 -19.49 -2.62
N SER A 405 8.99 -20.45 -2.86
CA SER A 405 8.69 -21.62 -3.70
C SER A 405 7.61 -22.53 -3.11
N ASP A 406 7.13 -22.28 -1.88
CA ASP A 406 5.97 -22.97 -1.33
C ASP A 406 5.13 -22.11 -0.38
N THR A 407 3.81 -22.15 -0.57
CA THR A 407 2.79 -21.26 0.00
C THR A 407 2.60 -21.30 1.53
N SER A 408 3.45 -22.00 2.29
CA SER A 408 3.16 -22.39 3.67
C SER A 408 3.89 -21.63 4.77
N ASN A 409 4.94 -20.83 4.52
CA ASN A 409 5.51 -19.94 5.55
C ASN A 409 6.52 -18.92 4.98
N CYS A 410 6.23 -17.63 5.12
CA CYS A 410 7.19 -16.54 4.83
C CYS A 410 8.24 -16.33 5.91
N ALA A 411 8.06 -16.95 7.09
CA ALA A 411 8.91 -16.79 8.26
C ALA A 411 10.19 -17.65 8.26
N CYS A 412 10.49 -18.38 7.18
CA CYS A 412 11.64 -19.31 7.13
C CYS A 412 12.80 -18.83 6.24
N HIS A 413 13.05 -17.52 6.16
CA HIS A 413 14.32 -17.00 5.66
C HIS A 413 15.24 -16.72 6.84
N ILE A 414 16.20 -17.62 7.11
CA ILE A 414 17.33 -17.32 8.00
C ILE A 414 18.57 -17.09 7.11
N GLY A 415 18.78 -15.83 6.71
CA GLY A 415 20.06 -15.21 6.31
C GLY A 415 20.92 -15.86 5.20
N ARG A 416 21.92 -15.09 4.73
CA ARG A 416 23.07 -15.61 3.96
C ARG A 416 24.23 -15.88 4.93
N TRP A 417 24.87 -17.05 4.80
CA TRP A 417 25.99 -17.48 5.64
C TRP A 417 27.33 -17.39 4.91
N GLN A 418 28.40 -17.18 5.66
CA GLN A 418 29.79 -17.18 5.16
C GLN A 418 30.68 -17.99 6.11
N GLU A 419 31.45 -18.92 5.53
CA GLU A 419 32.42 -19.77 6.24
C GLU A 419 33.58 -18.96 6.82
N VAL A 420 34.00 -19.31 8.04
CA VAL A 420 35.31 -18.95 8.59
C VAL A 420 35.94 -20.22 9.18
N ALA A 421 37.06 -20.67 8.61
CA ALA A 421 37.82 -21.79 9.14
C ALA A 421 38.51 -21.37 10.46
N THR A 422 38.14 -22.00 11.58
CA THR A 422 38.95 -21.94 12.81
C THR A 422 40.11 -22.91 12.69
N ALA A 423 41.31 -22.39 12.40
CA ALA A 423 42.52 -23.19 12.41
C ALA A 423 42.89 -23.54 13.87
N ASP A 424 42.91 -24.83 14.21
CA ASP A 424 43.59 -25.33 15.41
C ASP A 424 44.88 -26.07 14.99
N SER A 425 46.01 -25.62 15.55
CA SER A 425 47.34 -26.17 15.30
C SER A 425 47.63 -27.46 16.08
N GLU A 426 46.75 -27.89 16.99
CA GLU A 426 47.00 -29.02 17.91
C GLU A 426 46.25 -30.33 17.58
N ALA A 427 45.48 -30.40 16.48
CA ALA A 427 44.79 -31.64 16.10
C ALA A 427 45.80 -32.74 15.66
N GLN A 428 45.86 -33.86 16.40
CA GLN A 428 46.70 -35.02 16.09
C GLN A 428 46.09 -35.91 14.99
N ASP A 429 46.98 -36.54 14.21
CA ASP A 429 46.72 -37.26 12.97
C ASP A 429 45.83 -38.52 13.17
N THR A 430 44.67 -38.55 12.52
CA THR A 430 43.58 -39.52 12.79
C THR A 430 43.81 -40.95 12.29
N PHE A 431 44.95 -41.24 11.66
CA PHE A 431 45.23 -42.55 11.05
C PHE A 431 46.26 -43.41 11.78
N GLU A 432 46.75 -42.98 12.95
CA GLU A 432 47.80 -43.69 13.68
C GLU A 432 47.40 -45.15 13.99
N GLY A 433 46.16 -45.39 14.44
CA GLY A 433 45.65 -46.74 14.70
C GLY A 433 45.43 -47.59 13.44
N ALA A 434 45.10 -46.98 12.30
CA ALA A 434 44.96 -47.70 11.02
C ALA A 434 46.32 -48.13 10.45
N LEU A 435 47.33 -47.27 10.60
CA LEU A 435 48.72 -47.60 10.24
C LEU A 435 49.29 -48.69 11.15
N GLU A 436 48.92 -48.69 12.44
CA GLU A 436 49.30 -49.73 13.40
C GLU A 436 48.63 -51.08 13.06
N ALA A 437 47.35 -51.08 12.67
CA ALA A 437 46.64 -52.29 12.25
C ALA A 437 47.23 -52.89 10.96
N ILE A 438 47.63 -52.05 9.99
CA ILE A 438 48.31 -52.48 8.76
C ILE A 438 49.69 -53.10 9.07
N GLU A 439 50.44 -52.53 10.01
CA GLU A 439 51.70 -53.11 10.50
C GLU A 439 51.48 -54.48 11.16
N MET A 440 50.45 -54.62 11.99
CA MET A 440 50.12 -55.90 12.63
C MET A 440 49.65 -56.96 11.63
N ALA A 441 48.88 -56.57 10.61
CA ALA A 441 48.36 -57.48 9.58
C ALA A 441 49.48 -58.03 8.66
N ARG A 442 50.58 -57.29 8.50
CA ARG A 442 51.73 -57.66 7.65
C ARG A 442 52.27 -59.07 7.90
N ALA A 443 52.22 -59.55 9.15
CA ALA A 443 52.70 -60.88 9.51
C ALA A 443 51.80 -62.03 9.03
N PHE A 444 50.57 -61.73 8.60
CA PHE A 444 49.54 -62.70 8.23
C PHE A 444 49.15 -62.66 6.75
N VAL A 445 49.73 -61.72 5.99
CA VAL A 445 49.45 -61.52 4.56
C VAL A 445 50.44 -62.35 3.72
N PRO A 446 49.97 -63.15 2.74
CA PRO A 446 50.83 -63.91 1.82
C PRO A 446 51.83 -62.99 1.08
N PRO A 447 53.02 -63.50 0.72
CA PRO A 447 54.08 -62.70 0.09
C PRO A 447 53.63 -61.94 -1.17
N GLU A 448 52.74 -62.53 -1.95
CA GLU A 448 52.15 -61.95 -3.16
C GLU A 448 51.22 -60.75 -2.92
N GLU A 449 50.71 -60.55 -1.70
CA GLU A 449 49.76 -59.47 -1.34
C GLU A 449 50.42 -58.35 -0.50
N LEU A 450 51.70 -58.53 -0.10
CA LEU A 450 52.45 -57.53 0.69
C LEU A 450 52.64 -56.20 -0.04
N GLU A 451 52.67 -56.22 -1.38
CA GLU A 451 52.83 -54.99 -2.18
C GLU A 451 51.57 -54.10 -2.11
N GLU A 452 50.39 -54.70 -2.06
CA GLU A 452 49.13 -53.96 -1.90
C GLU A 452 48.98 -53.40 -0.49
N LEU A 453 49.41 -54.15 0.53
CA LEU A 453 49.42 -53.68 1.91
C LEU A 453 50.35 -52.45 2.10
N GLU A 454 51.53 -52.46 1.49
CA GLU A 454 52.47 -51.32 1.52
C GLU A 454 52.01 -50.13 0.65
N LYS A 455 51.14 -50.37 -0.34
CA LYS A 455 50.46 -49.32 -1.09
C LYS A 455 49.38 -48.65 -0.23
N ALA A 456 48.57 -49.43 0.48
CA ALA A 456 47.56 -48.94 1.41
C ALA A 456 48.19 -48.11 2.55
N LYS A 457 49.32 -48.57 3.11
CA LYS A 457 50.09 -47.82 4.13
C LYS A 457 50.52 -46.44 3.64
N ARG A 458 51.12 -46.37 2.44
CA ARG A 458 51.57 -45.10 1.84
C ARG A 458 50.44 -44.13 1.56
N MET A 459 49.30 -44.61 1.09
CA MET A 459 48.11 -43.80 0.83
C MET A 459 47.56 -43.18 2.12
N ILE A 460 47.45 -43.98 3.18
CA ILE A 460 46.98 -43.51 4.49
C ILE A 460 47.96 -42.48 5.08
N SER A 461 49.27 -42.71 4.99
CA SER A 461 50.28 -41.74 5.47
C SER A 461 50.38 -40.46 4.63
N SER A 462 49.88 -40.42 3.40
CA SER A 462 49.90 -39.23 2.53
C SER A 462 48.58 -38.46 2.51
N SER A 463 47.59 -38.89 3.29
CA SER A 463 46.27 -38.28 3.34
C SER A 463 46.27 -37.05 4.25
N ASP A 464 46.05 -35.85 3.70
CA ASP A 464 45.88 -34.62 4.49
C ASP A 464 44.50 -34.63 5.18
N THR A 465 44.48 -34.65 6.52
CA THR A 465 43.25 -34.80 7.32
C THR A 465 42.42 -33.53 7.44
N LYS A 466 42.84 -32.43 6.81
CA LYS A 466 42.23 -31.10 6.99
C LYS A 466 41.22 -30.70 5.92
N ASP A 467 40.95 -31.53 4.90
CA ASP A 467 40.00 -31.20 3.84
C ASP A 467 38.71 -32.06 3.88
N ARG A 468 37.60 -31.33 4.10
CA ARG A 468 36.22 -31.45 3.59
C ARG A 468 35.46 -32.79 3.75
N PHE A 469 34.23 -32.67 4.24
CA PHE A 469 33.16 -33.67 4.32
C PHE A 469 33.35 -34.92 3.44
N ARG A 470 33.78 -36.01 4.10
CA ARG A 470 34.17 -37.31 3.54
C ARG A 470 33.01 -38.21 3.09
N PHE A 471 31.87 -37.68 2.64
CA PHE A 471 30.75 -38.53 2.21
C PHE A 471 31.02 -39.28 0.88
N ARG A 472 32.10 -38.98 0.14
CA ARG A 472 32.41 -39.65 -1.14
C ARG A 472 33.87 -40.04 -1.40
N GLY A 473 34.86 -39.37 -0.79
CA GLY A 473 36.27 -39.69 -1.02
C GLY A 473 36.69 -41.09 -0.51
N ALA A 474 36.01 -41.61 0.52
CA ALA A 474 36.26 -42.96 1.01
C ALA A 474 35.70 -44.04 0.07
N ALA A 475 34.60 -43.80 -0.65
CA ALA A 475 34.06 -44.76 -1.60
C ALA A 475 35.02 -44.93 -2.79
N GLU A 476 35.50 -43.83 -3.40
CA GLU A 476 36.53 -43.90 -4.45
C GLU A 476 37.81 -44.59 -3.94
N GLN A 477 38.26 -44.32 -2.72
CA GLN A 477 39.47 -44.96 -2.14
C GLN A 477 39.27 -46.44 -1.76
N ILE A 478 38.04 -46.85 -1.38
CA ILE A 478 37.66 -48.25 -1.16
C ILE A 478 37.58 -48.99 -2.50
N PHE A 479 37.19 -48.31 -3.58
CA PHE A 479 36.93 -48.89 -4.91
C PHE A 479 38.03 -48.68 -5.96
N GLU A 480 39.09 -47.92 -5.67
CA GLU A 480 40.28 -47.74 -6.53
C GLU A 480 41.14 -49.01 -6.70
N LEU A 481 40.72 -50.14 -6.13
CA LEU A 481 41.18 -51.48 -6.48
C LEU A 481 40.32 -52.16 -7.59
N GLY A 482 39.52 -51.39 -8.33
CA GLY A 482 39.06 -51.73 -9.68
C GLY A 482 37.59 -52.17 -9.83
N GLY A 483 36.63 -51.47 -9.23
CA GLY A 483 35.20 -51.69 -9.50
C GLY A 483 34.37 -50.40 -9.47
N GLU A 484 33.30 -50.34 -10.27
CA GLU A 484 32.23 -49.37 -10.11
C GLU A 484 31.41 -49.76 -8.86
N GLY A 485 31.01 -48.79 -8.03
CA GLY A 485 30.26 -49.05 -6.80
C GLY A 485 29.14 -48.03 -6.60
N ASP A 486 28.00 -48.51 -6.11
CA ASP A 486 26.80 -47.73 -5.82
C ASP A 486 26.56 -47.62 -4.30
N VAL A 487 26.08 -46.46 -3.85
CA VAL A 487 25.65 -46.23 -2.47
C VAL A 487 24.14 -46.07 -2.43
N THR A 488 23.47 -46.78 -1.54
CA THR A 488 22.02 -46.70 -1.32
C THR A 488 21.71 -46.44 0.15
N TYR A 489 20.84 -45.46 0.43
CA TYR A 489 20.51 -45.04 1.79
C TYR A 489 19.23 -45.72 2.28
N ALA A 490 19.15 -46.02 3.58
CA ALA A 490 17.96 -46.64 4.17
C ALA A 490 16.79 -45.64 4.34
N ASN A 491 17.09 -44.34 4.35
CA ASN A 491 16.16 -43.21 4.40
C ASN A 491 16.45 -42.24 3.25
N GLU A 492 15.59 -41.24 3.02
CA GLU A 492 15.79 -40.19 1.99
C GLU A 492 17.06 -39.33 2.20
N GLY A 493 17.75 -39.51 3.31
CA GLY A 493 19.06 -38.93 3.62
C GLY A 493 19.44 -39.12 5.10
N PRO A 494 20.57 -38.57 5.54
CA PRO A 494 20.95 -38.49 6.95
C PRO A 494 19.92 -37.68 7.77
N ILE A 495 19.58 -38.17 8.96
CA ILE A 495 18.64 -37.53 9.88
C ILE A 495 19.41 -36.74 10.92
N VAL A 496 19.15 -35.44 11.04
CA VAL A 496 19.76 -34.58 12.07
C VAL A 496 18.76 -34.37 13.22
N THR A 497 19.21 -34.56 14.45
CA THR A 497 18.43 -34.36 15.67
C THR A 497 19.16 -33.40 16.61
N PHE A 498 18.55 -32.25 16.90
CA PHE A 498 19.03 -31.34 17.93
C PHE A 498 18.47 -31.71 19.30
N LYS A 499 19.33 -31.70 20.31
CA LYS A 499 18.99 -31.96 21.72
C LYS A 499 19.14 -30.69 22.54
N GLY A 500 18.32 -30.57 23.58
CA GLY A 500 18.45 -29.48 24.56
C GLY A 500 19.83 -29.48 25.22
N GLY A 501 20.37 -28.29 25.46
CA GLY A 501 21.73 -28.12 26.02
C GLY A 501 22.84 -27.98 24.98
N GLY A 502 22.51 -27.67 23.72
CA GLY A 502 23.49 -27.38 22.67
C GLY A 502 24.13 -28.65 22.09
N GLU A 503 23.43 -29.78 22.06
CA GLU A 503 23.94 -31.03 21.49
C GLU A 503 23.19 -31.41 20.21
N PHE A 504 23.82 -32.14 19.30
CA PHE A 504 23.17 -32.69 18.10
C PHE A 504 23.61 -34.13 17.80
N ILE A 505 22.81 -34.83 17.01
CA ILE A 505 23.07 -36.16 16.47
C ILE A 505 22.76 -36.18 14.98
N ILE A 506 23.56 -36.88 14.16
CA ILE A 506 23.27 -37.19 12.76
C ILE A 506 23.25 -38.71 12.62
N GLU A 507 22.12 -39.28 12.20
CA GLU A 507 21.93 -40.72 11.97
C GLU A 507 21.86 -40.99 10.47
N ASP A 508 22.79 -41.77 9.94
CA ASP A 508 22.95 -41.98 8.48
C ASP A 508 23.17 -43.46 8.11
N PRO A 509 22.20 -44.35 8.37
CA PRO A 509 22.29 -45.75 7.97
C PRO A 509 22.23 -45.89 6.44
N HIS A 510 23.25 -46.53 5.86
CA HIS A 510 23.40 -46.69 4.42
C HIS A 510 24.08 -48.00 4.04
N ARG A 511 23.94 -48.38 2.77
CA ARG A 511 24.55 -49.57 2.19
C ARG A 511 25.44 -49.18 1.02
N ILE A 512 26.63 -49.76 1.00
CA ILE A 512 27.61 -49.58 -0.05
C ILE A 512 27.74 -50.92 -0.77
N TYR A 513 27.54 -50.91 -2.08
CA TYR A 513 27.62 -52.08 -2.94
C TYR A 513 28.70 -51.87 -4.00
N GLY A 514 29.69 -52.75 -4.06
CA GLY A 514 30.60 -52.86 -5.20
C GLY A 514 30.54 -54.23 -5.83
N ASP A 515 31.23 -54.43 -6.95
CA ASP A 515 31.22 -55.67 -7.76
C ASP A 515 31.43 -56.98 -6.96
N LYS A 516 32.04 -56.91 -5.77
CA LYS A 516 32.40 -58.08 -4.95
C LYS A 516 32.19 -57.90 -3.44
N THR A 517 31.80 -56.71 -2.97
CA THR A 517 31.73 -56.39 -1.55
C THR A 517 30.46 -55.60 -1.24
N GLU A 518 29.70 -56.05 -0.24
CA GLU A 518 28.58 -55.33 0.34
C GLU A 518 28.94 -54.90 1.76
N VAL A 519 28.75 -53.62 2.07
CA VAL A 519 28.80 -53.10 3.44
C VAL A 519 27.47 -52.48 3.78
N ASN A 520 26.81 -52.99 4.81
CA ASN A 520 25.52 -52.50 5.28
C ASN A 520 25.67 -51.88 6.67
N TYR A 521 25.72 -50.55 6.73
CA TYR A 521 25.74 -49.77 7.97
C TYR A 521 24.31 -49.56 8.47
N TYR A 522 23.92 -50.32 9.48
CA TYR A 522 22.62 -50.16 10.14
C TYR A 522 22.69 -49.23 11.36
N THR A 523 23.89 -48.87 11.83
CA THR A 523 24.12 -47.76 12.76
C THR A 523 25.29 -46.94 12.26
N TYR A 524 25.09 -45.64 12.07
CA TYR A 524 26.13 -44.71 11.64
C TYR A 524 25.75 -43.33 12.18
N ILE A 525 26.35 -42.97 13.31
CA ILE A 525 25.89 -41.86 14.15
C ILE A 525 27.04 -40.90 14.43
N HIS A 526 26.89 -39.65 14.00
CA HIS A 526 27.69 -38.54 14.47
C HIS A 526 26.97 -37.82 15.60
N SER A 527 27.70 -37.26 16.57
CA SER A 527 27.12 -36.36 17.56
C SER A 527 28.11 -35.32 18.00
N GLY A 528 27.60 -34.19 18.49
CA GLY A 528 28.42 -33.02 18.73
C GLY A 528 27.71 -31.93 19.50
N ARG A 529 28.33 -30.74 19.53
CA ARG A 529 27.74 -29.52 20.08
C ARG A 529 27.35 -28.55 19.00
N TRP A 530 26.36 -27.73 19.28
CA TRP A 530 26.01 -26.60 18.44
C TRP A 530 25.92 -25.32 19.26
N ASP A 531 26.23 -24.19 18.63
CA ASP A 531 26.12 -22.86 19.22
C ASP A 531 25.65 -21.84 18.18
N ILE A 532 25.10 -20.71 18.64
CA ILE A 532 24.71 -19.57 17.80
C ILE A 532 25.57 -18.37 18.17
N GLU A 533 26.49 -17.99 17.27
CA GLU A 533 27.36 -16.82 17.44
C GLU A 533 27.11 -15.81 16.32
N ASP A 534 26.80 -14.55 16.67
CA ASP A 534 26.49 -13.49 15.70
C ASP A 534 25.37 -13.89 14.71
N GLY A 535 24.35 -14.58 15.23
CA GLY A 535 23.26 -15.13 14.45
C GLY A 535 23.59 -16.44 13.73
N LYS A 536 24.82 -16.96 13.81
CA LYS A 536 25.30 -18.12 13.02
C LYS A 536 25.29 -19.43 13.78
N LEU A 537 24.60 -20.44 13.24
CA LEU A 537 24.63 -21.81 13.75
C LEU A 537 25.97 -22.49 13.43
N LYS A 538 26.71 -22.88 14.47
CA LYS A 538 27.94 -23.67 14.38
C LYS A 538 27.68 -25.09 14.84
N LEU A 539 28.20 -26.08 14.11
CA LEU A 539 28.14 -27.50 14.49
C LEU A 539 29.57 -28.03 14.74
N ASP A 540 29.87 -28.41 15.97
CA ASP A 540 31.12 -29.02 16.43
C ASP A 540 30.93 -30.54 16.60
N LEU A 541 31.47 -31.35 15.69
CA LEU A 541 31.36 -32.81 15.70
C LEU A 541 32.31 -33.43 16.75
N GLN A 542 31.77 -34.07 17.78
CA GLN A 542 32.56 -34.54 18.93
C GLN A 542 32.71 -36.06 19.01
N LYS A 543 31.74 -36.82 18.50
CA LYS A 543 31.73 -38.30 18.58
C LYS A 543 31.20 -38.91 17.30
N PHE A 544 31.72 -40.10 16.99
CA PHE A 544 31.27 -40.91 15.87
C PHE A 544 31.17 -42.38 16.31
N THR A 545 30.06 -43.05 15.95
CA THR A 545 29.80 -44.46 16.26
C THR A 545 29.21 -45.15 15.03
N TYR A 546 29.65 -46.38 14.73
CA TYR A 546 29.05 -47.18 13.66
C TYR A 546 28.92 -48.66 14.03
N GLU A 547 27.93 -49.31 13.45
CA GLU A 547 27.74 -50.76 13.42
C GLU A 547 27.31 -51.15 11.99
N ALA A 548 27.97 -52.17 11.43
CA ALA A 548 27.75 -52.61 10.06
C ALA A 548 27.93 -54.12 9.91
N THR A 549 27.49 -54.65 8.79
CA THR A 549 27.89 -55.97 8.30
C THR A 549 28.66 -55.83 6.99
N VAL A 550 29.80 -56.49 6.87
CA VAL A 550 30.61 -56.56 5.64
C VAL A 550 30.54 -57.98 5.08
N GLU A 551 30.24 -58.11 3.79
CA GLU A 551 30.29 -59.38 3.05
C GLU A 551 31.18 -59.18 1.82
N GLY A 552 32.21 -60.02 1.69
CA GLY A 552 33.22 -59.93 0.63
C GLY A 552 33.35 -61.22 -0.19
N PRO A 553 34.13 -61.21 -1.29
CA PRO A 553 34.13 -62.30 -2.28
C PRO A 553 34.70 -63.64 -1.76
N SER A 554 35.29 -63.64 -0.57
CA SER A 554 35.90 -64.81 0.06
C SER A 554 35.40 -65.05 1.49
N SER A 555 34.32 -64.36 1.91
CA SER A 555 33.79 -64.49 3.27
C SER A 555 32.79 -65.65 3.37
N ASP A 556 32.81 -66.40 4.47
CA ASP A 556 31.83 -67.46 4.80
C ASP A 556 30.46 -66.89 5.24
N GLY A 557 30.09 -65.71 4.72
CA GLY A 557 28.89 -64.93 5.05
C GLY A 557 29.19 -63.59 5.78
N PRO A 558 28.16 -62.76 5.99
CA PRO A 558 28.28 -61.41 6.55
C PRO A 558 29.02 -61.39 7.90
N GLN A 559 30.03 -60.53 8.02
CA GLN A 559 30.81 -60.29 9.24
C GLN A 559 30.40 -58.97 9.89
N ASN A 560 30.11 -58.98 11.19
CA ASN A 560 29.79 -57.75 11.92
C ASN A 560 31.06 -56.91 12.15
N ILE A 561 30.97 -55.62 11.88
CA ILE A 561 31.97 -54.61 12.26
C ILE A 561 31.30 -53.55 13.12
N SER A 562 32.04 -53.01 14.09
CA SER A 562 31.56 -51.88 14.89
C SER A 562 32.74 -51.07 15.42
N GLY A 563 32.51 -49.80 15.71
CA GLY A 563 33.53 -48.92 16.26
C GLY A 563 32.93 -47.63 16.83
N SER A 564 33.67 -46.99 17.74
CA SER A 564 33.35 -45.66 18.23
C SER A 564 34.63 -44.88 18.46
N ASN A 565 34.70 -43.62 18.04
CA ASN A 565 35.81 -42.75 18.39
C ASN A 565 35.36 -41.76 19.46
N LYS A 566 35.97 -41.84 20.65
CA LYS A 566 35.69 -40.94 21.79
C LYS A 566 36.80 -39.94 22.06
N HIS A 567 38.00 -40.11 21.49
CA HIS A 567 39.21 -39.40 21.93
C HIS A 567 40.22 -39.08 20.81
N THR A 568 39.78 -38.48 19.71
CA THR A 568 40.66 -37.70 18.84
C THR A 568 39.84 -36.58 18.24
N SER A 569 40.35 -35.36 18.34
CA SER A 569 39.85 -34.13 17.70
C SER A 569 39.62 -34.35 16.20
N TYR A 570 38.42 -34.82 15.86
CA TYR A 570 37.92 -34.80 14.50
C TYR A 570 37.42 -33.37 14.29
N VAL A 571 38.26 -32.51 13.72
CA VAL A 571 37.79 -31.23 13.20
C VAL A 571 36.97 -31.57 11.97
N GLY A 572 35.69 -31.87 12.18
CA GLY A 572 34.78 -32.19 11.10
C GLY A 572 34.70 -30.99 10.17
N GLY A 573 35.11 -31.20 8.91
CA GLY A 573 34.87 -30.22 7.86
C GLY A 573 33.37 -29.99 7.79
N GLY A 574 32.95 -28.76 8.10
CA GLY A 574 31.65 -28.21 7.76
C GLY A 574 31.50 -28.03 6.24
N GLY A 575 30.34 -27.58 5.80
CA GLY A 575 29.95 -27.42 4.40
C GLY A 575 28.84 -26.39 4.31
N ASP A 576 28.61 -25.82 3.13
CA ASP A 576 27.57 -24.80 2.94
C ASP A 576 26.21 -25.50 2.88
N TRP A 577 25.29 -25.16 3.79
CA TRP A 577 23.93 -25.72 3.79
C TRP A 577 22.89 -24.61 3.74
N ILE A 578 21.87 -24.81 2.92
CA ILE A 578 20.66 -24.03 2.80
C ILE A 578 19.57 -24.80 3.53
N MET A 579 18.92 -24.17 4.48
CA MET A 579 17.78 -24.75 5.16
C MET A 579 16.52 -24.58 4.28
N SER A 580 15.99 -25.68 3.76
CA SER A 580 14.68 -25.77 3.09
C SER A 580 13.66 -26.34 4.07
N CYS A 581 12.51 -25.71 4.23
CA CYS A 581 11.45 -26.27 5.06
C CYS A 581 10.39 -26.90 4.15
N GLU A 582 10.41 -28.23 4.02
CA GLU A 582 9.38 -28.99 3.31
C GLU A 582 8.53 -29.79 4.32
N GLY A 583 7.22 -29.51 4.38
CA GLY A 583 6.30 -30.21 5.30
C GLY A 583 6.49 -29.87 6.78
N SER A 584 6.26 -30.84 7.68
CA SER A 584 6.45 -30.69 9.15
C SER A 584 7.91 -30.86 9.58
N GLY A 585 8.86 -30.80 8.64
CA GLY A 585 10.28 -30.99 8.86
C GLY A 585 11.09 -29.84 8.28
N VAL A 586 12.32 -29.71 8.75
CA VAL A 586 13.32 -28.80 8.19
C VAL A 586 14.32 -29.67 7.44
N THR A 587 14.87 -29.25 6.31
CA THR A 587 15.81 -30.03 5.48
C THR A 587 17.03 -29.14 5.20
N LEU A 588 18.23 -29.65 5.34
CA LEU A 588 19.48 -28.97 5.03
C LEU A 588 19.96 -29.46 3.66
N ILE A 589 20.13 -28.56 2.70
CA ILE A 589 20.52 -28.83 1.32
C ILE A 589 21.89 -28.20 1.05
N PRO A 590 22.85 -28.86 0.38
CA PRO A 590 24.13 -28.25 0.04
C PRO A 590 23.97 -26.95 -0.79
N ALA A 591 24.69 -25.88 -0.41
CA ALA A 591 24.56 -24.58 -1.07
C ALA A 591 25.22 -24.56 -2.46
N ASP A 592 26.29 -25.33 -2.68
CA ASP A 592 26.83 -25.55 -4.02
C ASP A 592 25.83 -26.40 -4.84
N ILE A 593 25.29 -25.82 -5.91
CA ILE A 593 24.37 -26.48 -6.83
C ILE A 593 24.96 -27.75 -7.44
N LYS A 594 26.29 -27.83 -7.62
CA LYS A 594 26.97 -29.04 -8.13
C LYS A 594 26.95 -30.18 -7.12
N GLU A 595 26.71 -29.87 -5.86
CA GLU A 595 26.66 -30.83 -4.77
C GLU A 595 25.23 -31.31 -4.46
N ARG A 596 24.18 -30.83 -5.14
CA ARG A 596 22.78 -31.28 -4.94
C ARG A 596 22.46 -32.64 -5.59
N GLY A 597 21.42 -33.35 -5.13
CA GLY A 597 20.92 -34.60 -5.73
C GLY A 597 20.33 -35.60 -4.71
N PRO A 598 19.72 -36.71 -5.17
CA PRO A 598 19.07 -37.70 -4.30
C PRO A 598 20.04 -38.25 -3.23
N GLY A 599 19.63 -38.24 -1.96
CA GLY A 599 20.41 -38.72 -0.82
C GLY A 599 21.50 -37.77 -0.32
N LYS A 600 21.45 -36.48 -0.71
CA LYS A 600 22.41 -35.46 -0.28
C LYS A 600 21.81 -34.35 0.59
N ASP A 601 20.50 -34.43 0.82
CA ASP A 601 19.75 -33.51 1.67
C ASP A 601 19.59 -34.14 3.05
N ALA A 602 19.78 -33.37 4.13
CA ALA A 602 19.67 -33.87 5.50
C ALA A 602 18.36 -33.41 6.14
N VAL A 603 17.55 -34.33 6.65
CA VAL A 603 16.23 -33.99 7.20
C VAL A 603 16.31 -33.83 8.72
N LEU A 604 15.93 -32.65 9.20
CA LEU A 604 15.67 -32.32 10.60
C LEU A 604 14.24 -32.74 10.96
N LYS A 605 14.14 -33.68 11.90
CA LYS A 605 12.86 -34.07 12.49
C LYS A 605 12.66 -33.36 13.83
N ALA A 606 11.45 -32.86 14.06
CA ALA A 606 11.03 -32.51 15.40
C ALA A 606 11.00 -33.78 16.27
N HIS A 607 11.54 -33.68 17.48
CA HIS A 607 11.40 -34.73 18.47
C HIS A 607 9.91 -34.85 18.81
N GLU A 608 9.28 -36.01 18.56
CA GLU A 608 8.00 -36.36 19.18
C GLU A 608 8.15 -36.59 20.69
#